data_AF-A0A967WS25-F1
#
_entry.id   AF-A0A967WS25-F1
#
_cell.length_a   1.000
_cell.length_b   1.000
_cell.length_c   1.000
_cell.angle_alpha   90.00
_cell.angle_beta   90.00
_cell.angle_gamma   90.00
#
_symmetry.space_group_name_H-M   'P 1'
#
loop_
_entity.id
_entity.type
_entity.pdbx_description
1 polymer ?
#
loop_
_entity_poly.entity_id
_entity_poly.type
_entity_poly.pdbx_seq_one_letter_code
_entity_poly.pdbx_strand_id
1 'polypeptide(L)' 'EVDALIVEGDRPEQLKLGVGHYLNGVDPGERGNMVLSAHNDIYGEIFRHLDDLELGDEVIVYAGDRP' A
#
# COMPACT_ATOMS: atom_id res chain seq x y z
N GLU A 1 -9.66 2.03 -9.83
CA GLU A 1 -8.80 0.83 -9.85
C GLU A 1 -7.38 1.26 -9.53
N VAL A 2 -6.73 0.58 -8.60
CA VAL A 2 -5.37 0.87 -8.14
C VAL A 2 -4.56 -0.41 -8.29
N ASP A 3 -3.48 -0.33 -9.08
CA ASP A 3 -2.49 -1.40 -9.23
C ASP A 3 -1.10 -0.75 -9.14
N ALA A 4 -0.37 -1.06 -8.07
CA ALA A 4 0.85 -0.37 -7.70
C ALA A 4 1.84 -1.29 -6.98
N LEU A 5 3.13 -1.00 -7.15
CA LEU A 5 4.20 -1.66 -6.42
C LEU A 5 4.20 -1.26 -4.95
N ILE A 6 4.43 -2.25 -4.09
CA ILE A 6 4.70 -2.05 -2.67
C ILE A 6 6.22 -2.06 -2.46
N VAL A 7 6.74 -1.04 -1.81
CA VAL A 7 8.15 -0.90 -1.44
C VAL A 7 8.32 -0.96 0.08
N GLU A 8 9.47 -1.46 0.53
CA GLU A 8 9.80 -1.54 1.95
C GLU A 8 10.09 -0.13 2.53
N GLY A 9 9.29 0.27 3.52
CA GLY A 9 9.35 1.57 4.19
C GLY A 9 8.36 2.61 3.63
N ASP A 10 8.02 3.59 4.47
CA ASP A 10 7.02 4.63 4.21
C ASP A 10 7.56 6.06 4.45
N ARG A 11 8.88 6.24 4.32
CA ARG A 11 9.51 7.56 4.35
C ARG A 11 9.32 8.29 3.01
N PRO A 12 9.56 9.62 2.95
CA PRO A 12 9.32 10.41 1.74
C PRO A 12 10.03 9.90 0.48
N GLU A 13 11.18 9.24 0.60
CA GLU A 13 11.89 8.67 -0.55
C GLU A 13 11.17 7.44 -1.12
N GLN A 14 10.61 6.59 -0.26
CA GLN A 14 9.85 5.40 -0.65
C GLN A 14 8.49 5.78 -1.25
N LEU A 15 7.79 6.74 -0.66
CA LEU A 15 6.46 7.17 -1.13
C LEU A 15 6.49 7.87 -2.49
N LYS A 16 7.68 8.25 -2.99
CA LYS A 16 7.86 8.69 -4.39
C LYS A 16 7.82 7.55 -5.41
N LEU A 17 8.07 6.31 -4.95
CA LEU A 17 8.22 5.14 -5.80
C LEU A 17 6.94 4.31 -5.90
N GLY A 18 6.04 4.39 -4.91
CA GLY A 18 4.83 3.59 -4.85
C GLY A 18 4.17 3.59 -3.48
N VAL A 19 3.56 2.46 -3.14
CA VAL A 19 2.96 2.22 -1.82
C VAL A 19 4.08 1.80 -0.85
N GLY A 20 4.22 2.49 0.28
CA GLY A 20 5.16 2.13 1.33
C GLY A 20 4.58 1.15 2.33
N HIS A 21 5.35 0.11 2.68
CA HIS A 21 5.03 -0.81 3.78
C HIS A 21 5.71 -0.37 5.08
N TYR A 22 4.94 -0.29 6.16
CA TYR A 22 5.46 0.15 7.45
C TYR A 22 6.47 -0.85 8.05
N LEU A 23 7.72 -0.41 8.22
CA LEU A 23 8.86 -1.26 8.59
C LEU A 23 8.72 -2.04 9.91
N ASN A 24 7.98 -1.49 10.89
CA ASN A 24 7.81 -2.16 12.19
C ASN A 24 6.47 -2.92 12.27
N GLY A 25 5.85 -3.19 11.13
CA GLY A 25 4.61 -3.94 11.01
C GLY A 25 4.85 -5.46 10.87
N VAL A 26 3.90 -6.12 10.23
CA VAL A 26 3.98 -7.53 9.84
C VAL A 26 3.94 -7.66 8.32
N ASP A 27 4.45 -8.77 7.80
CA ASP A 27 4.44 -9.07 6.37
C ASP A 27 3.05 -9.51 5.88
N PRO A 28 2.79 -9.43 4.56
CA PRO A 28 1.55 -9.95 3.97
C PRO A 28 1.25 -11.39 4.39
N GLY A 29 0.03 -11.62 4.90
CA GLY A 29 -0.43 -12.95 5.33
C GLY A 29 0.02 -13.37 6.73
N GLU A 30 0.85 -12.59 7.40
CA GLU A 30 1.21 -12.85 8.79
C GLU A 30 0.15 -12.39 9.79
N ARG A 31 0.18 -12.98 10.99
CA ARG A 31 -0.72 -12.57 12.08
C ARG A 31 -0.31 -11.20 12.62
N GLY A 32 -1.12 -10.19 12.32
CA GLY A 32 -0.94 -8.84 12.85
C GLY A 32 -1.73 -7.82 12.04
N ASN A 33 -1.25 -6.58 12.04
CA ASN A 33 -1.80 -5.51 11.21
C ASN A 33 -0.73 -5.00 10.25
N MET A 34 -0.87 -5.30 8.97
CA MET A 34 -0.04 -4.71 7.92
C MET A 34 -0.49 -3.28 7.67
N VAL A 35 0.43 -2.34 7.59
CA VAL A 35 0.13 -0.93 7.32
C VAL A 35 0.80 -0.52 6.01
N LEU A 36 -0.02 0.06 5.11
CA LEU A 36 0.39 0.56 3.80
C LEU A 36 0.08 2.05 3.69
N SER A 37 1.01 2.81 3.13
CA SER A 37 0.93 4.27 3.01
C SER A 37 1.21 4.69 1.56
N ALA A 38 0.44 5.63 1.02
CA ALA A 38 0.73 6.25 -0.27
C ALA A 38 0.16 7.67 -0.32
N HIS A 39 0.68 8.50 -1.23
CA HIS A 39 0.17 9.86 -1.43
C HIS A 39 -1.21 9.87 -2.09
N ASN A 40 -2.01 10.88 -1.75
CA ASN A 40 -3.32 11.14 -2.33
C ASN A 40 -3.35 12.38 -3.25
N ASP A 41 -2.28 13.16 -3.29
CA ASP A 41 -2.22 14.48 -3.95
C ASP A 41 -0.95 14.71 -4.79
N ILE A 42 0.11 13.95 -4.56
CA ILE A 42 1.37 13.99 -5.32
C ILE A 42 1.91 12.58 -5.64
N TYR A 43 2.99 12.53 -6.45
CA TYR A 43 3.76 11.32 -6.75
C TYR A 43 2.90 10.10 -7.15
N GLY A 44 2.06 10.28 -8.16
CA GLY A 44 1.18 9.23 -8.69
C GLY A 44 -0.19 9.18 -8.02
N GLU A 45 -0.33 9.76 -6.83
CA GLU A 45 -1.62 9.98 -6.17
C GLU A 45 -2.42 8.67 -6.00
N ILE A 46 -1.69 7.61 -5.65
CA ILE A 46 -2.18 6.23 -5.64
C ILE A 46 -3.41 6.07 -4.73
N PHE A 47 -3.45 6.79 -3.60
CA PHE A 47 -4.57 6.80 -2.65
C PHE A 47 -5.43 8.06 -2.75
N ARG A 48 -5.49 8.71 -3.93
CA ARG A 48 -6.33 9.91 -4.16
C ARG A 48 -7.79 9.72 -3.77
N HIS A 49 -8.32 8.53 -4.05
CA HIS A 49 -9.73 8.16 -3.89
C HIS A 49 -9.92 7.14 -2.77
N LEU A 50 -9.02 7.09 -1.78
CA LEU A 50 -9.12 6.12 -0.68
C LEU A 50 -10.38 6.36 0.17
N ASP A 51 -10.89 7.58 0.19
CA ASP A 51 -12.13 7.99 0.83
C ASP A 51 -13.40 7.53 0.11
N ASP A 52 -13.30 7.12 -1.16
CA ASP A 52 -14.41 6.57 -1.94
C ASP A 52 -14.67 5.07 -1.67
N LEU A 53 -13.81 4.40 -0.88
CA LEU A 53 -13.97 2.97 -0.56
C LEU A 53 -15.22 2.70 0.28
N GLU A 54 -15.94 1.64 -0.07
CA GLU A 54 -17.12 1.17 0.63
C GLU A 54 -16.88 -0.16 1.36
N LEU A 55 -17.75 -0.48 2.32
CA LEU A 55 -17.71 -1.76 3.00
C LEU A 55 -17.96 -2.91 2.01
N GLY A 56 -17.00 -3.83 1.94
CA GLY A 56 -17.06 -4.97 1.02
C GLY A 56 -16.11 -4.84 -0.17
N ASP A 57 -15.52 -3.66 -0.38
CA ASP A 57 -14.44 -3.50 -1.37
C ASP A 57 -13.23 -4.36 -0.99
N GLU A 58 -12.62 -4.96 -2.01
CA GLU A 58 -11.50 -5.88 -1.84
C GLU A 58 -10.16 -5.16 -1.98
N VAL A 59 -9.24 -5.49 -1.07
CA VAL A 59 -7.82 -5.12 -1.17
C VAL A 59 -7.02 -6.41 -1.29
N ILE A 60 -6.42 -6.61 -2.45
CA ILE A 60 -5.64 -7.83 -2.76
C ILE A 60 -4.15 -7.47 -2.72
N VAL A 61 -3.40 -8.15 -1.86
CA VAL A 61 -1.96 -7.97 -1.71
C VAL A 61 -1.24 -9.23 -2.16
N TYR A 62 -0.28 -9.05 -3.06
CA TYR A 62 0.54 -10.12 -3.61
C TYR A 62 1.95 -10.05 -3.03
N ALA A 63 2.49 -11.19 -2.61
CA ALA A 63 3.83 -11.29 -2.03
C ALA A 63 4.51 -12.61 -2.42
N GLY A 64 5.82 -12.56 -2.64
CA GLY A 64 6.60 -13.70 -3.09
C GLY A 64 6.55 -13.92 -4.61
N ASP A 65 6.66 -15.17 -5.04
CA ASP A 65 6.95 -15.52 -6.45
C ASP A 65 5.77 -15.37 -7.42
N ARG A 66 4.56 -15.03 -6.95
CA ARG A 66 3.38 -14.81 -7.81
C ARG A 66 2.37 -13.81 -7.24
N PRO A 67 1.72 -13.00 -8.10
CA PRO A 67 0.37 -12.54 -7.85
C PRO A 67 -0.64 -13.70 -7.95
#